data_AF-A0A3N5R4N8-F1
#
_entry.id   AF-A0A3N5R4N8-F1
#
_cell.length_a   1.000
_cell.length_b   1.000
_cell.length_c   1.000
_cell.angle_alpha   90.00
_cell.angle_beta   90.00
_cell.angle_gamma   90.00
#
_symmetry.space_group_name_H-M   'P 1'
#
loop_
_entity.id
_entity.type
_entity.pdbx_description
1 polymer ?
#
loop_
_entity_poly.entity_id
_entity_poly.type
_entity_poly.pdbx_seq_one_letter_code
_entity_poly.pdbx_strand_id
1 'polypeptide(L)'
;MQSITLQEYQEWYEMNCNSLYHNSPYHQPSWLDAVSRGINFEPVFIGINQDSKLLTVIPAFFTKRGPFNLFGSPLRGTLTSTLGPVSLFPVDQKRDYLTLVNKVKDFARQKWGVHYCRFSTHFNQNDSNPVLYSDWEIEQPGSYWL
;
A
#
# COMPACT_ATOMS: atom_id res chain seq x y z
N MET A 1 -12.98 3.02 -6.63
CA MET A 1 -11.51 2.88 -6.70
C MET A 1 -11.10 2.96 -8.14
N GLN A 2 -9.97 3.60 -8.41
CA GLN A 2 -9.41 3.72 -9.75
C GLN A 2 -7.89 3.60 -9.69
N SER A 3 -7.26 3.12 -10.76
CA SER A 3 -5.81 3.26 -10.92
C SER A 3 -5.51 4.70 -11.30
N ILE A 4 -4.54 5.31 -10.64
CA ILE A 4 -4.02 6.63 -11.03
C ILE A 4 -2.55 6.51 -11.47
N THR A 5 -2.09 7.47 -12.24
CA THR A 5 -0.72 7.58 -12.71
C THR A 5 0.20 8.15 -11.63
N LEU A 6 1.52 8.00 -11.84
CA LEU A 6 2.53 8.63 -10.98
C LEU A 6 2.36 10.16 -10.96
N GLN A 7 2.04 10.77 -12.11
CA GLN A 7 1.84 12.22 -12.20
C GLN A 7 0.62 12.67 -11.39
N GLU A 8 -0.53 12.01 -11.55
CA GLU A 8 -1.73 12.32 -10.74
C GLU A 8 -1.47 12.14 -9.25
N TYR A 9 -0.70 11.11 -8.87
CA TYR A 9 -0.29 10.92 -7.49
C TYR A 9 0.61 12.05 -7.00
N GLN A 10 1.60 12.45 -7.79
CA GLN A 10 2.54 13.51 -7.43
C GLN A 10 1.81 14.85 -7.22
N GLU A 11 0.95 15.24 -8.17
CA GLU A 11 0.14 16.46 -8.07
C GLU A 11 -0.73 16.44 -6.82
N TRP A 12 -1.43 15.33 -6.58
CA TRP A 12 -2.24 15.17 -5.37
C TRP A 12 -1.39 15.18 -4.09
N TYR A 13 -0.24 14.52 -4.08
CA TYR A 13 0.63 14.44 -2.91
C TYR A 13 1.19 15.81 -2.56
N GLU A 14 1.71 16.56 -3.52
CA GLU A 14 2.27 17.91 -3.32
C GLU A 14 1.24 18.89 -2.76
N MET A 15 -0.01 18.82 -3.23
CA MET A 15 -1.11 19.64 -2.71
C MET A 15 -1.48 19.33 -1.26
N ASN A 16 -1.23 18.10 -0.79
CA ASN A 16 -1.81 17.60 0.45
C ASN A 16 -0.78 17.12 1.49
N CYS A 17 0.51 17.05 1.15
CA CYS A 17 1.56 16.35 1.90
C CYS A 17 1.64 16.71 3.40
N ASN A 18 1.32 17.96 3.74
CA ASN A 18 1.32 18.48 5.11
C ASN A 18 0.11 18.06 5.95
N SER A 19 -0.93 17.52 5.32
CA SER A 19 -2.20 17.13 5.94
C SER A 19 -2.49 15.64 5.82
N LEU A 20 -1.55 14.86 5.27
CA LEU A 20 -1.73 13.43 5.05
C LEU A 20 -1.53 12.63 6.35
N TYR A 21 -2.53 11.83 6.69
CA TYR A 21 -2.43 10.80 7.71
C TYR A 21 -1.61 9.61 7.20
N HIS A 22 -0.83 9.00 8.10
CA HIS A 22 0.10 7.90 7.82
C HIS A 22 1.18 8.23 6.78
N ASN A 23 1.40 9.52 6.51
CA ASN A 23 2.46 9.97 5.64
C ASN A 23 3.82 9.61 6.23
N SER A 24 4.71 9.11 5.39
CA SER A 24 6.08 8.78 5.75
C SER A 24 6.99 9.09 4.56
N PRO A 25 8.31 9.16 4.75
CA PRO A 25 9.25 9.37 3.64
C PRO A 25 9.08 8.36 2.50
N TYR A 26 8.55 7.17 2.78
CA TYR A 26 8.31 6.14 1.77
C TYR A 26 7.14 6.42 0.82
N HIS A 27 6.28 7.37 1.17
CA HIS A 27 5.18 7.83 0.32
C HIS A 27 5.58 9.02 -0.56
N GLN A 28 6.79 9.57 -0.39
CA GLN A 28 7.25 10.67 -1.24
C GLN A 28 7.37 10.20 -2.70
N PRO A 29 6.82 10.94 -3.68
CA PRO A 29 6.93 10.57 -5.10
C PRO A 29 8.37 10.34 -5.55
N SER A 30 9.31 11.16 -5.07
CA SER A 30 10.74 11.03 -5.35
C SER A 30 11.34 9.73 -4.81
N TRP A 31 10.89 9.25 -3.65
CA TRP A 31 11.30 7.95 -3.10
C TRP A 31 10.78 6.80 -3.95
N LEU A 32 9.50 6.84 -4.33
CA LEU A 32 8.88 5.80 -5.15
C LEU A 32 9.54 5.70 -6.53
N ASP A 33 9.86 6.83 -7.14
CA ASP A 33 10.62 6.90 -8.38
C ASP A 33 12.03 6.30 -8.20
N ALA A 34 12.76 6.69 -7.15
CA ALA A 34 14.09 6.16 -6.87
C ALA A 34 14.10 4.63 -6.68
N VAL A 35 13.15 4.10 -5.90
CA VAL A 35 13.00 2.65 -5.67
C VAL A 35 12.62 1.93 -6.97
N SER A 36 11.72 2.51 -7.78
CA SER A 36 11.32 1.90 -9.05
C SER A 36 12.52 1.69 -9.98
N ARG A 37 13.40 2.71 -10.08
CA ARG A 37 14.59 2.69 -10.93
C ARG A 37 15.68 1.76 -10.37
N GLY A 38 15.88 1.76 -9.05
CA GLY A 38 16.93 0.98 -8.41
C GLY A 38 16.65 -0.53 -8.38
N ILE A 39 15.38 -0.93 -8.26
CA ILE A 39 14.98 -2.31 -7.98
C ILE A 39 14.12 -2.90 -9.13
N ASN A 40 13.87 -2.11 -10.17
CA ASN A 40 13.06 -2.48 -11.34
C ASN A 40 11.65 -2.93 -10.95
N PHE A 41 11.02 -2.19 -10.03
CA PHE A 41 9.64 -2.41 -9.59
C PHE A 41 8.75 -1.36 -10.22
N GLU A 42 7.58 -1.75 -10.73
CA GLU A 42 6.64 -0.82 -11.33
C GLU A 42 5.79 -0.17 -10.23
N PRO A 43 5.88 1.16 -10.01
CA PRO A 43 5.03 1.82 -9.03
C PRO A 43 3.62 1.90 -9.58
N VAL A 44 2.65 1.46 -8.79
CA VAL A 44 1.22 1.49 -9.12
C VAL A 44 0.44 2.16 -7.99
N PHE A 45 -0.60 2.89 -8.36
CA PHE A 45 -1.34 3.73 -7.43
C PHE A 45 -2.83 3.44 -7.54
N ILE A 46 -3.47 3.19 -6.40
CA ILE A 46 -4.93 3.05 -6.32
C ILE A 46 -5.50 4.27 -5.60
N GLY A 47 -6.28 5.05 -6.33
CA GLY A 47 -7.04 6.17 -5.79
C GLY A 47 -8.43 5.75 -5.30
N ILE A 48 -8.82 6.29 -4.13
CA ILE A 48 -10.14 6.15 -3.55
C ILE A 48 -10.79 7.52 -3.52
N ASN A 49 -11.88 7.61 -4.28
CA ASN A 49 -12.64 8.85 -4.42
C ASN A 49 -13.90 8.79 -3.57
N GLN A 50 -14.25 9.93 -2.99
CA GLN A 50 -15.57 10.19 -2.40
C GLN A 50 -16.05 11.52 -2.95
N ASP A 51 -17.30 11.57 -3.41
CA ASP A 51 -17.90 12.77 -4.02
C ASP A 51 -17.02 13.40 -5.12
N SER A 52 -16.42 12.55 -5.96
CA SER A 52 -15.48 12.92 -7.04
C SER A 52 -14.14 13.52 -6.58
N LYS A 53 -13.86 13.56 -5.28
CA LYS A 53 -12.59 14.01 -4.73
C LYS A 53 -11.71 12.81 -4.35
N LEU A 54 -10.45 12.82 -4.77
CA LEU A 54 -9.45 11.84 -4.35
C LEU A 54 -9.08 12.08 -2.88
N LEU A 55 -9.43 11.15 -1.99
CA LEU A 55 -9.22 11.30 -0.55
C LEU A 55 -8.11 10.40 0.01
N THR A 56 -7.95 9.22 -0.58
CA THR A 56 -6.96 8.24 -0.15
C THR A 56 -6.26 7.68 -1.37
N VAL A 57 -4.94 7.54 -1.29
CA VAL A 57 -4.14 6.83 -2.28
C VAL A 57 -3.42 5.69 -1.60
N ILE A 58 -3.43 4.52 -2.25
CA ILE A 58 -2.57 3.40 -1.89
C ILE A 58 -1.46 3.32 -2.95
N PRO A 59 -0.28 3.90 -2.67
CA PRO A 59 0.91 3.57 -3.44
C PRO A 59 1.32 2.13 -3.15
N ALA A 60 1.73 1.43 -4.19
CA ALA A 60 2.21 0.06 -4.13
C ALA A 60 3.20 -0.18 -5.27
N PHE A 61 3.85 -1.34 -5.24
CA PHE A 61 4.64 -1.83 -6.36
C PHE A 61 3.99 -3.07 -6.95
N PHE A 62 3.99 -3.10 -8.27
CA PHE A 62 3.71 -4.28 -9.07
C PHE A 62 5.03 -4.92 -9.48
N THR A 63 5.16 -6.21 -9.22
CA THR A 63 6.38 -6.97 -9.55
C THR A 63 6.02 -8.35 -10.07
N LYS A 64 6.94 -8.94 -10.84
CA LYS A 64 6.77 -10.30 -11.37
C LYS A 64 7.85 -11.22 -10.83
N ARG A 65 7.45 -12.37 -10.27
CA ARG A 65 8.35 -13.47 -9.87
C ARG A 65 7.95 -14.74 -10.60
N GLY A 66 8.68 -15.05 -11.67
CA GLY A 66 8.31 -16.16 -12.57
C GLY A 66 6.93 -15.95 -13.17
N PRO A 67 5.98 -16.90 -13.05
CA PRO A 67 4.62 -16.73 -13.55
C PRO A 67 3.72 -15.88 -12.62
N PHE A 68 4.21 -15.50 -11.44
CA PHE A 68 3.39 -14.83 -10.43
C PHE A 68 3.55 -13.32 -10.46
N ASN A 69 2.42 -12.63 -10.59
CA ASN A 69 2.30 -11.19 -10.39
C ASN A 69 2.07 -10.88 -8.90
N LEU A 70 2.86 -9.99 -8.33
CA LEU A 70 2.80 -9.59 -6.93
C LEU A 70 2.45 -8.11 -6.84
N PHE A 71 1.67 -7.75 -5.82
CA PHE A 71 1.26 -6.38 -5.53
C PHE A 71 1.49 -6.05 -4.06
N GLY A 72 1.93 -4.82 -3.78
CA GLY A 72 1.94 -4.31 -2.41
C GLY A 72 3.19 -3.53 -2.05
N SER A 73 3.53 -3.53 -0.76
CA SER A 73 4.79 -2.93 -0.29
C SER A 73 5.98 -3.64 -0.93
N PRO A 74 7.05 -2.89 -1.27
CA PRO A 74 8.20 -3.50 -1.91
C PRO A 74 8.82 -4.53 -0.96
N LEU A 75 9.32 -5.62 -1.55
CA LEU A 75 9.69 -6.84 -0.84
C LEU A 75 10.87 -6.58 0.13
N ARG A 76 11.08 -7.51 1.07
CA ARG A 76 12.20 -7.45 2.04
C ARG A 76 13.52 -7.12 1.33
N GLY A 77 14.30 -6.21 1.89
CA GLY A 77 15.59 -5.75 1.34
C GLY A 77 15.54 -4.39 0.62
N THR A 78 14.37 -3.81 0.41
CA THR A 78 14.20 -2.50 -0.26
C THR A 78 14.22 -1.30 0.71
N LEU A 79 14.58 -1.51 1.98
CA LEU A 79 14.60 -0.52 3.08
C LEU A 79 13.29 0.27 3.27
N THR A 80 12.20 -0.15 2.64
CA THR A 80 10.89 0.48 2.73
C THR A 80 10.04 -0.32 3.70
N SER A 81 10.05 0.07 4.98
CA SER A 81 9.39 -0.71 6.03
C SER A 81 7.87 -0.76 5.86
N THR A 82 7.28 0.32 5.36
CA THR A 82 5.82 0.42 5.19
C THR A 82 5.42 1.26 4.00
N LEU A 83 4.61 0.69 3.11
CA LEU A 83 3.89 1.41 2.06
C LEU A 83 2.42 1.02 2.16
N GLY A 84 1.64 1.90 2.79
CA GLY A 84 0.24 1.69 3.11
C GLY A 84 -0.63 2.81 2.52
N PRO A 85 -1.92 2.87 2.85
CA PRO A 85 -2.78 3.97 2.44
C PRO A 85 -2.31 5.29 3.07
N VAL A 86 -2.22 6.34 2.26
CA VAL A 86 -2.13 7.74 2.71
C VAL A 86 -3.45 8.43 2.44
N SER A 87 -3.95 9.18 3.42
CA SER A 87 -5.31 9.69 3.39
C SER A 87 -5.42 11.10 3.96
N LEU A 88 -6.41 11.87 3.49
CA LEU A 88 -6.78 13.18 4.03
C LEU A 88 -7.56 13.11 5.35
N PHE A 89 -7.98 11.92 5.74
CA PHE A 89 -8.69 11.65 6.97
C PHE A 89 -8.05 10.44 7.66
N PRO A 90 -8.15 10.36 8.99
CA PRO A 90 -7.51 9.28 9.70
C PRO A 90 -8.23 7.95 9.42
N VAL A 91 -7.46 6.89 9.18
CA VAL A 91 -7.98 5.53 9.01
C VAL A 91 -7.87 4.84 10.37
N ASP A 92 -8.69 5.29 11.33
CA ASP A 92 -8.44 5.05 12.75
C ASP A 92 -8.86 3.66 13.27
N GLN A 93 -9.59 2.87 12.49
CA GLN A 93 -10.07 1.56 12.96
C GLN A 93 -9.44 0.40 12.20
N LYS A 94 -8.87 -0.56 12.93
CA LYS A 94 -8.33 -1.82 12.40
C LYS A 94 -9.30 -2.55 11.47
N ARG A 95 -10.59 -2.56 11.81
CA ARG A 95 -11.65 -3.18 10.99
C ARG A 95 -11.82 -2.47 9.65
N ASP A 96 -11.74 -1.14 9.65
CA ASP A 96 -11.84 -0.33 8.43
C ASP A 96 -10.62 -0.53 7.54
N TYR A 97 -9.42 -0.64 8.15
CA TYR A 97 -8.20 -0.98 7.42
C TYR A 97 -8.26 -2.36 6.75
N LEU A 98 -8.71 -3.41 7.46
CA LEU A 98 -8.85 -4.74 6.88
C LEU A 98 -9.88 -4.77 5.74
N THR A 99 -10.97 -4.04 5.90
CA THR A 99 -11.99 -3.89 4.84
C THR A 99 -11.39 -3.18 3.62
N LEU A 100 -10.59 -2.15 3.85
CA LEU A 100 -9.87 -1.40 2.83
C LEU A 100 -8.89 -2.30 2.07
N VAL A 101 -7.95 -2.98 2.75
CA VAL A 101 -6.95 -3.81 2.05
C VAL A 101 -7.56 -4.97 1.28
N ASN A 102 -8.70 -5.52 1.72
CA ASN A 102 -9.43 -6.52 0.93
C ASN A 102 -10.02 -5.95 -0.35
N LYS A 103 -10.68 -4.79 -0.25
CA LYS A 103 -11.19 -4.07 -1.42
C LYS A 103 -10.07 -3.74 -2.42
N VAL A 104 -8.90 -3.37 -1.91
CA VAL A 104 -7.69 -3.09 -2.70
C VAL A 104 -7.13 -4.35 -3.34
N LYS A 105 -7.06 -5.47 -2.60
CA LYS A 105 -6.68 -6.78 -3.12
C LYS A 105 -7.59 -7.18 -4.28
N ASP A 106 -8.90 -7.07 -4.12
CA ASP A 106 -9.86 -7.45 -5.16
C ASP A 106 -9.73 -6.56 -6.40
N PHE A 107 -9.57 -5.25 -6.20
CA PHE A 107 -9.28 -4.32 -7.29
C PHE A 107 -7.98 -4.68 -8.02
N ALA A 108 -6.89 -4.93 -7.29
CA ALA A 108 -5.60 -5.28 -7.87
C ALA A 108 -5.65 -6.62 -8.64
N ARG A 109 -6.42 -7.59 -8.12
CA ARG A 109 -6.67 -8.88 -8.80
C ARG A 109 -7.38 -8.66 -10.13
N GLN A 110 -8.44 -7.86 -10.14
CA GLN A 110 -9.20 -7.57 -11.36
C GLN A 110 -8.39 -6.74 -12.37
N LYS A 111 -7.64 -5.74 -11.89
CA LYS A 111 -6.95 -4.78 -12.75
C LYS A 111 -5.64 -5.32 -13.33
N TRP A 112 -4.86 -6.05 -12.53
CA TRP A 112 -3.49 -6.45 -12.87
C TRP A 112 -3.24 -7.96 -12.77
N GLY A 113 -4.26 -8.77 -12.47
CA GLY A 113 -4.11 -10.22 -12.37
C GLY A 113 -3.09 -10.64 -11.30
N VAL A 114 -3.13 -9.98 -10.13
CA VAL A 114 -2.18 -10.24 -9.04
C VAL A 114 -2.50 -11.57 -8.34
N HIS A 115 -1.47 -12.34 -8.04
CA HIS A 115 -1.59 -13.65 -7.39
C HIS A 115 -1.31 -13.55 -5.88
N TYR A 116 -0.53 -12.54 -5.49
CA TYR A 116 -0.11 -12.31 -4.11
C TYR A 116 -0.15 -10.82 -3.78
N CYS A 117 -0.70 -10.50 -2.61
CA CYS A 117 -0.79 -9.14 -2.10
C CYS A 117 -0.09 -9.04 -0.74
N ARG A 118 0.69 -7.98 -0.52
CA ARG A 118 1.33 -7.69 0.77
C ARG A 118 1.04 -6.26 1.20
N PHE A 119 0.58 -6.11 2.43
CA PHE A 119 0.42 -4.79 3.05
C PHE A 119 1.21 -4.75 4.34
N SER A 120 1.96 -3.68 4.54
CA SER A 120 2.59 -3.40 5.82
C SER A 120 1.69 -2.45 6.62
N THR A 121 1.52 -2.70 7.91
CA THR A 121 0.66 -1.88 8.78
C THR A 121 1.47 -1.30 9.92
N HIS A 122 1.02 -0.15 10.45
CA HIS A 122 1.57 0.48 11.66
C HIS A 122 0.62 0.27 12.84
N PHE A 123 0.17 -0.98 13.07
CA PHE A 123 -0.61 -1.27 14.28
C PHE A 123 0.33 -1.43 15.48
N ASN A 124 -0.08 -0.87 16.62
CA ASN A 124 0.69 -0.94 17.85
C ASN A 124 0.70 -2.40 18.39
N GLN A 125 1.79 -2.87 18.99
CA GLN A 125 1.89 -4.29 19.42
C GLN A 125 0.93 -4.67 20.56
N ASN A 126 0.47 -3.68 21.33
CA ASN A 126 -0.49 -3.88 22.45
C ASN A 126 -1.93 -4.10 22.01
N ASP A 127 -2.15 -4.16 20.72
CA ASP A 127 -3.42 -3.97 20.10
C ASP A 127 -3.84 -5.36 19.58
N SER A 128 -4.93 -5.94 20.10
CA SER A 128 -5.35 -7.33 19.82
C SER A 128 -5.17 -7.72 18.34
N ASN A 129 -4.60 -8.90 18.07
CA ASN A 129 -4.43 -9.39 16.70
C ASN A 129 -5.78 -9.31 15.97
N PRO A 130 -5.81 -8.67 14.79
CA PRO A 130 -7.07 -8.51 14.08
C PRO A 130 -7.60 -9.86 13.61
N VAL A 131 -8.92 -10.03 13.63
CA VAL A 131 -9.55 -11.19 12.98
C VAL A 131 -9.35 -11.03 11.47
N LEU A 132 -8.51 -11.90 10.91
CA LEU A 132 -8.20 -11.90 9.49
C LEU A 132 -9.29 -12.61 8.69
N TYR A 133 -9.42 -12.22 7.43
CA TYR A 133 -10.11 -13.07 6.46
C TYR A 133 -9.23 -14.29 6.18
N SER A 134 -9.83 -15.41 5.78
CA SER A 134 -9.16 -16.73 5.70
C SER A 134 -7.97 -16.81 4.75
N ASP A 135 -7.78 -15.82 3.87
CA ASP A 135 -6.69 -15.76 2.90
C ASP A 135 -5.58 -14.75 3.27
N TRP A 136 -5.57 -14.24 4.50
CA TRP A 136 -4.50 -13.39 5.03
C TRP A 136 -3.70 -14.08 6.12
N GLU A 137 -2.39 -13.84 6.10
CA GLU A 137 -1.44 -14.24 7.13
C GLU A 137 -0.80 -12.99 7.73
N ILE A 138 -0.54 -12.99 9.04
CA ILE A 138 0.23 -11.93 9.72
C ILE A 138 1.67 -12.38 9.85
N GLU A 139 2.60 -11.57 9.33
CA GLU A 139 4.02 -11.68 9.63
C GLU A 139 4.41 -10.63 10.69
N GLN A 140 5.06 -11.03 11.78
CA GLN A 140 5.62 -10.12 12.78
C GLN A 140 7.16 -10.11 12.71
N PRO A 141 7.82 -8.99 13.08
CA PRO A 141 9.27 -8.98 13.24
C PRO A 141 9.72 -10.05 14.24
N GLY A 142 10.59 -10.97 13.82
CA GLY A 142 11.12 -12.06 14.68
C GLY A 142 10.48 -13.44 14.48
N SER A 143 9.52 -13.61 13.56
CA SER A 143 8.94 -14.93 13.22
C SER A 143 9.87 -15.84 12.40
N TYR A 144 11.19 -15.65 12.52
CA TYR A 144 12.22 -16.41 11.81
C TYR A 144 13.06 -17.15 12.85
N TRP A 145 12.66 -18.37 13.14
CA TRP A 145 13.60 -19.34 13.66
C TRP A 145 14.27 -19.97 12.44
N LEU A 146 15.59 -19.78 12.31
CA LEU A 146 16.45 -20.64 11.50
C LEU A 146 16.50 -22.04 12.14
#